data_AF-A0A9Q4TML7-F1
#
_entry.id   AF-A0A9Q4TML7-F1
#
_cell.length_a   1.000
_cell.length_b   1.000
_cell.length_c   1.000
_cell.angle_alpha   90.00
_cell.angle_beta   90.00
_cell.angle_gamma   90.00
#
_symmetry.space_group_name_H-M   'P 1'
#
loop_
_entity.id
_entity.type
_entity.pdbx_description
1 polymer ?
#
loop_
_entity_poly.entity_id
_entity_poly.type
_entity_poly.pdbx_seq_one_letter_code
_entity_poly.pdbx_strand_id
1 'polypeptide(L)'
;MSWIPKSVYLLDIFHLNKYVLKATAQNPKYRPKIWECINKCDLKELDKCFKELISITSYDKKVKEIKESRRYIKANWQGTVNYYNEDGAINCSAEGHISHILSDRLSSRPLGWSIQGVHQMSRLRAYTANGGAVYDLFKSKINYSNQENFCISKKVLIQ
;
A
#
# COMPACT_ATOMS: atom_id res chain seq x y z
N MET A 1 9.05 -11.46 -12.33
CA MET A 1 7.82 -12.10 -11.83
C MET A 1 7.82 -13.55 -12.29
N SER A 2 8.18 -14.49 -11.41
CA SER A 2 8.26 -15.92 -11.76
C SER A 2 7.57 -16.83 -10.73
N TRP A 3 6.88 -16.26 -9.74
CA TRP A 3 6.28 -17.01 -8.64
C TRP A 3 4.81 -17.38 -8.88
N ILE A 4 4.09 -16.59 -9.67
CA ILE A 4 2.70 -16.85 -10.05
C ILE A 4 2.64 -16.93 -11.59
N PRO A 5 2.50 -18.13 -12.17
CA PRO A 5 2.39 -18.30 -13.61
C PRO A 5 1.22 -17.47 -14.18
N LYS A 6 1.43 -16.86 -15.36
CA LYS A 6 0.42 -16.03 -16.06
C LYS A 6 -0.05 -14.77 -15.30
N SER A 7 0.64 -14.36 -14.24
CA SER A 7 0.35 -13.10 -13.58
C SER A 7 0.78 -11.90 -14.44
N VAL A 8 -0.07 -10.87 -14.46
CA VAL A 8 0.23 -9.60 -15.13
C VAL A 8 0.45 -8.54 -14.07
N TYR A 9 1.52 -7.76 -14.22
CA TYR A 9 1.78 -6.61 -13.35
C TYR A 9 0.84 -5.47 -13.72
N LEU A 10 0.06 -4.99 -12.74
CA LEU A 10 -0.69 -3.73 -12.84
C LEU A 10 -0.05 -2.70 -11.92
N LEU A 11 0.15 -1.48 -12.42
CA LEU A 11 0.66 -0.39 -11.58
C LEU A 11 -0.45 0.13 -10.66
N ASP A 12 -0.11 0.35 -9.39
CA ASP A 12 -1.00 1.04 -8.45
C ASP A 12 -1.18 2.52 -8.85
N ILE A 13 -2.42 2.89 -9.17
CA ILE A 13 -2.82 4.23 -9.56
C ILE A 13 -2.63 5.25 -8.44
N PHE A 14 -2.72 4.84 -7.17
CA PHE A 14 -2.44 5.76 -6.07
C PHE A 14 -0.99 6.24 -6.13
N HIS A 15 -0.04 5.31 -6.25
CA HIS A 15 1.37 5.66 -6.34
C HIS A 15 1.67 6.46 -7.62
N LEU A 16 1.06 6.10 -8.75
CA LEU A 16 1.15 6.90 -9.96
C LEU A 16 0.71 8.35 -9.71
N ASN A 17 -0.45 8.54 -9.10
CA ASN A 17 -0.97 9.87 -8.75
C ASN A 17 -0.04 10.61 -7.78
N LYS A 18 0.51 9.94 -6.77
CA LYS A 18 1.50 10.52 -5.84
C LYS A 18 2.71 11.11 -6.59
N TYR A 19 3.24 10.40 -7.58
CA TYR A 19 4.36 10.90 -8.38
C TYR A 19 3.95 12.00 -9.37
N VAL A 20 2.76 11.94 -9.95
CA VAL A 20 2.22 13.03 -10.78
C VAL A 20 2.04 14.31 -9.95
N LEU A 21 1.44 14.21 -8.76
CA LEU A 21 1.29 15.33 -7.83
C LEU A 21 2.64 15.87 -7.36
N LYS A 22 3.58 14.99 -7.01
CA LYS A 22 4.95 15.37 -6.65
C LYS A 22 5.62 16.15 -7.79
N ALA A 23 5.59 15.65 -9.02
CA ALA A 23 6.19 16.33 -10.17
C ALA A 23 5.58 17.70 -10.43
N THR A 24 4.25 17.79 -10.39
CA THR A 24 3.49 18.98 -10.81
C THR A 24 3.18 19.97 -9.68
N ALA A 25 3.72 19.77 -8.47
CA ALA A 25 3.35 20.59 -7.31
C ALA A 25 3.48 22.11 -7.53
N GLN A 26 4.52 22.55 -8.25
CA GLN A 26 4.74 23.98 -8.58
C GLN A 26 4.09 24.40 -9.90
N ASN A 27 3.66 23.45 -10.73
CA ASN A 27 3.08 23.69 -12.04
C ASN A 27 1.82 22.81 -12.23
N PRO A 28 0.74 23.02 -11.45
CA PRO A 28 -0.44 22.17 -11.47
C PRO A 28 -1.13 22.10 -12.84
N LYS A 29 -0.96 23.14 -13.67
CA LYS A 29 -1.46 23.21 -15.05
C LYS A 29 -0.97 22.07 -15.96
N TYR A 30 0.13 21.39 -15.62
CA TYR A 30 0.61 20.22 -16.37
C TYR A 30 -0.12 18.93 -16.01
N ARG A 31 -0.87 18.89 -14.90
CA ARG A 31 -1.55 17.65 -14.44
C ARG A 31 -2.52 17.09 -15.49
N PRO A 32 -3.43 17.89 -16.09
CA PRO A 32 -4.36 17.35 -17.09
C PRO A 32 -3.61 16.78 -18.30
N LYS A 33 -2.60 17.49 -18.81
CA LYS A 33 -1.78 17.04 -19.95
C LYS A 33 -1.03 15.74 -19.65
N ILE A 34 -0.45 15.62 -18.46
CA ILE A 34 0.23 14.39 -18.02
C ILE A 34 -0.76 13.22 -17.93
N TRP A 35 -1.94 13.44 -17.34
CA TRP A 35 -2.98 12.42 -17.26
C TRP A 35 -3.53 12.04 -18.62
N GLU A 36 -3.69 12.99 -19.54
CA GLU A 36 -4.08 12.70 -20.91
C GLU A 36 -3.05 11.78 -21.60
N CYS A 37 -1.75 12.03 -21.44
CA CYS A 37 -0.71 11.17 -21.98
C CYS A 37 -0.75 9.76 -21.35
N ILE A 38 -0.99 9.67 -20.04
CA ILE A 38 -1.12 8.39 -19.33
C ILE A 38 -2.33 7.61 -19.85
N ASN A 39 -3.51 8.25 -19.92
CA ASN A 39 -4.76 7.62 -20.35
C ASN A 39 -4.71 7.16 -21.82
N LYS A 40 -3.98 7.90 -22.67
CA LYS A 40 -3.73 7.53 -24.07
C LYS A 40 -2.57 6.55 -24.24
N CYS A 41 -1.92 6.11 -23.16
CA CYS A 41 -0.71 5.29 -23.20
C CYS A 41 0.39 5.87 -24.11
N ASP A 42 0.54 7.20 -24.15
CA ASP A 42 1.57 7.89 -24.93
C ASP A 42 2.80 8.23 -24.08
N LEU A 43 3.76 7.30 -24.04
CA LEU A 43 5.01 7.49 -23.32
C LEU A 43 5.87 8.61 -23.92
N LYS A 44 5.80 8.82 -25.24
CA LYS A 44 6.66 9.79 -25.92
C LYS A 44 6.24 11.20 -25.55
N GLU A 45 4.95 11.49 -25.61
CA GLU A 45 4.40 12.80 -25.24
C GLU A 45 4.51 13.05 -23.73
N LEU A 46 4.32 12.00 -22.92
CA LEU A 46 4.60 12.07 -21.48
C LEU A 46 6.06 12.48 -21.21
N ASP A 47 7.02 11.87 -21.90
CA ASP A 47 8.45 12.18 -21.74
C ASP A 47 8.78 13.63 -22.11
N LYS A 48 8.13 14.16 -23.15
CA LYS A 48 8.25 15.57 -23.54
C LYS A 48 7.67 16.49 -22.46
N CYS A 49 6.49 16.20 -21.92
CA CYS A 49 5.89 16.98 -20.84
C CYS A 49 6.83 17.09 -19.63
N PHE A 50 7.48 15.98 -19.25
CA PHE A 50 8.45 16.00 -18.15
C PHE A 50 9.72 16.78 -18.49
N LYS A 51 10.23 16.71 -19.73
CA LYS A 51 11.39 17.50 -20.16
C LYS A 51 11.09 18.98 -20.14
N GLU A 52 9.93 19.38 -20.63
CA GLU A 52 9.44 20.75 -20.59
C GLU A 52 9.33 21.24 -19.13
N LEU A 53 8.71 20.43 -18.26
CA LEU A 53 8.58 20.73 -16.84
C LEU A 53 9.93 20.92 -16.15
N ILE A 54 10.94 20.11 -16.51
CA ILE A 54 12.31 20.26 -16.02
C ILE A 54 12.92 21.57 -16.52
N SER A 55 12.76 21.93 -17.80
CA SER A 55 13.35 23.15 -18.36
C SER A 55 12.80 24.45 -17.78
N ILE A 56 11.54 24.46 -17.36
CA ILE A 56 10.90 25.65 -16.77
C ILE A 56 11.09 25.75 -15.25
N THR A 57 11.69 24.73 -14.62
CA THR A 57 11.86 24.69 -13.16
C THR A 57 13.28 25.10 -12.79
N SER A 58 13.42 26.24 -12.11
CA SER A 58 14.72 26.81 -11.75
C SER A 58 15.35 26.22 -10.48
N TYR A 59 14.57 25.54 -9.64
CA TYR A 59 15.01 25.06 -8.33
C TYR A 59 15.52 23.61 -8.40
N ASP A 60 16.82 23.41 -8.15
CA ASP A 60 17.50 22.11 -8.32
C ASP A 60 16.86 20.95 -7.56
N LYS A 61 16.48 21.17 -6.30
CA LYS A 61 15.80 20.14 -5.50
C LYS A 61 14.47 19.75 -6.15
N LYS A 62 13.72 20.70 -6.73
CA LYS A 62 12.48 20.38 -7.44
C LYS A 62 12.75 19.66 -8.76
N VAL A 63 13.77 20.07 -9.51
CA VAL A 63 14.21 19.37 -10.72
C VAL A 63 14.54 17.90 -10.40
N LYS A 64 15.21 17.64 -9.26
CA LYS A 64 15.48 16.28 -8.79
C LYS A 64 14.20 15.49 -8.52
N GLU A 65 13.23 16.08 -7.82
CA GLU A 65 11.92 15.45 -7.57
C GLU A 65 11.15 15.12 -8.85
N ILE A 66 11.19 16.02 -9.85
CA ILE A 66 10.55 15.81 -11.16
C ILE A 66 11.25 14.66 -11.90
N LYS A 67 12.59 14.64 -11.92
CA LYS A 67 13.38 13.56 -12.53
C LYS A 67 13.12 12.21 -11.86
N GLU A 68 13.00 12.16 -10.53
CA GLU A 68 12.62 10.96 -9.79
C GLU A 68 11.23 10.47 -10.19
N SER A 69 10.25 11.38 -10.29
CA SER A 69 8.88 11.06 -10.67
C SER A 69 8.81 10.53 -12.10
N ARG A 70 9.49 11.19 -13.04
CA ARG A 70 9.66 10.70 -14.42
C ARG A 70 10.27 9.30 -14.43
N ARG A 71 11.36 9.07 -13.70
CA ARG A 71 12.03 7.76 -13.66
C ARG A 71 11.10 6.67 -13.11
N TYR A 72 10.37 6.95 -12.04
CA TYR A 72 9.40 6.02 -11.47
C TYR A 72 8.33 5.62 -12.49
N ILE A 73 7.67 6.60 -13.12
CA ILE A 73 6.58 6.34 -14.06
C ILE A 73 7.10 5.55 -15.28
N LYS A 74 8.28 5.92 -15.80
CA LYS A 74 8.89 5.21 -16.93
C LYS A 74 9.29 3.78 -16.58
N ALA A 75 9.87 3.56 -15.41
CA ALA A 75 10.29 2.22 -14.96
C ALA A 75 9.10 1.28 -14.79
N ASN A 76 7.92 1.81 -14.46
CA ASN A 76 6.69 1.04 -14.26
C ASN A 76 5.70 1.15 -15.43
N TRP A 77 6.14 1.67 -16.58
CA TRP A 77 5.25 2.03 -17.69
C TRP A 77 4.41 0.86 -18.18
N GLN A 78 5.01 -0.34 -18.28
CA GLN A 78 4.26 -1.54 -18.68
C GLN A 78 3.09 -1.82 -17.73
N GLY A 79 3.26 -1.63 -16.41
CA GLY A 79 2.18 -1.79 -15.45
C GLY A 79 1.07 -0.76 -15.61
N THR A 80 1.41 0.48 -16.01
CA THR A 80 0.42 1.51 -16.37
C THR A 80 -0.38 1.10 -17.60
N VAL A 81 0.30 0.64 -18.66
CA VAL A 81 -0.36 0.21 -19.90
C VAL A 81 -1.27 -0.99 -19.64
N ASN A 82 -0.78 -1.98 -18.90
CA ASN A 82 -1.56 -3.16 -18.53
C ASN A 82 -2.81 -2.77 -17.73
N TYR A 83 -2.72 -1.77 -16.84
CA TYR A 83 -3.88 -1.30 -16.07
C TYR A 83 -5.05 -0.84 -16.96
N TYR A 84 -4.77 -0.27 -18.14
CA TYR A 84 -5.82 0.20 -19.07
C TYR A 84 -6.23 -0.85 -20.11
N ASN A 85 -5.38 -1.84 -20.38
CA ASN A 85 -5.60 -2.81 -21.46
C ASN A 85 -6.05 -4.19 -20.97
N GLU A 86 -5.79 -4.55 -19.70
CA GLU A 86 -6.17 -5.84 -19.13
C GLU A 86 -7.59 -5.79 -18.58
N ASP A 87 -8.40 -6.79 -18.94
CA ASP A 87 -9.74 -6.97 -18.40
C ASP A 87 -9.67 -7.26 -16.88
N GLY A 88 -10.54 -6.59 -16.12
CA GLY A 88 -10.62 -6.78 -14.67
C GLY A 88 -9.59 -6.00 -13.85
N ALA A 89 -8.92 -5.01 -14.44
CA ALA A 89 -8.13 -4.04 -13.68
C ALA A 89 -9.04 -3.25 -12.71
N ILE A 90 -8.95 -3.57 -11.42
CA ILE A 90 -9.71 -2.93 -10.35
C ILE A 90 -8.76 -2.08 -9.49
N ASN A 91 -9.19 -0.86 -9.17
CA ASN A 91 -8.49 0.02 -8.24
C ASN A 91 -8.30 -0.64 -6.86
N CYS A 92 -7.15 -0.42 -6.24
CA CYS A 92 -6.89 -0.92 -4.89
C CYS A 92 -7.27 0.14 -3.84
N SER A 93 -8.03 -0.26 -2.80
CA SER A 93 -8.34 0.59 -1.64
C SER A 93 -7.34 0.45 -0.49
N ALA A 94 -6.21 -0.24 -0.72
CA ALA A 94 -5.25 -0.60 0.32
C ALA A 94 -4.79 0.61 1.16
N GLU A 95 -4.44 1.73 0.52
CA GLU A 95 -3.99 2.92 1.25
C GLU A 95 -5.07 3.48 2.20
N GLY A 96 -6.32 3.53 1.74
CA GLY A 96 -7.45 3.94 2.57
C GLY A 96 -7.67 2.97 3.73
N HIS A 97 -7.64 1.67 3.48
CA HIS A 97 -7.75 0.65 4.54
C HIS A 97 -6.61 0.74 5.55
N ILE A 98 -5.36 0.91 5.11
CA ILE A 98 -4.21 1.05 6.00
C ILE A 98 -4.37 2.30 6.87
N SER A 99 -4.72 3.44 6.27
CA SER A 99 -4.90 4.69 6.99
C SER A 99 -6.06 4.64 8.00
N HIS A 100 -7.21 4.09 7.61
CA HIS A 100 -8.39 4.04 8.49
C HIS A 100 -8.31 2.94 9.55
N ILE A 101 -7.78 1.76 9.21
CA ILE A 101 -7.82 0.59 10.11
C ILE A 101 -6.58 0.53 10.99
N LEU A 102 -5.38 0.65 10.39
CA LEU A 102 -4.12 0.41 11.08
C LEU A 102 -3.54 1.69 11.68
N SER A 103 -3.44 2.77 10.89
CA SER A 103 -2.82 4.03 11.33
C SER A 103 -3.55 4.70 12.49
N ASP A 104 -4.87 4.58 12.57
CA ASP A 104 -5.67 5.09 13.69
C ASP A 104 -5.14 4.64 15.06
N ARG A 105 -4.61 3.42 15.19
CA ARG A 105 -3.99 2.96 16.44
C ARG A 105 -2.46 3.04 16.44
N LEU A 106 -1.83 2.76 15.30
CA LEU A 106 -0.39 2.56 15.23
C LEU A 106 0.41 3.84 15.01
N SER A 107 -0.21 4.90 14.49
CA SER A 107 0.47 6.17 14.18
C SER A 107 -0.16 7.42 14.80
N SER A 108 -1.34 7.32 15.40
CA SER A 108 -2.06 8.48 16.00
C SER A 108 -1.37 9.05 17.24
N ARG A 109 -0.59 8.23 17.96
CA ARG A 109 0.24 8.67 19.09
C ARG A 109 1.62 8.05 18.92
N PRO A 110 2.72 8.81 19.07
CA PRO A 110 4.06 8.25 19.00
C PRO A 110 4.25 7.27 20.17
N LEU A 111 4.01 6.00 19.89
CA LEU A 111 4.19 4.89 20.81
C LEU A 111 5.33 4.03 20.25
N GLY A 112 6.29 3.67 21.10
CA GLY A 112 7.29 2.68 20.76
C GLY A 112 6.64 1.30 20.71
N TRP A 113 6.41 0.77 19.52
CA TRP A 113 5.92 -0.59 19.35
C TRP A 113 7.11 -1.55 19.18
N SER A 114 7.10 -2.65 19.93
CA SER A 114 7.96 -3.79 19.58
C SER A 114 7.46 -4.44 18.28
N ILE A 115 8.33 -5.14 17.55
CA ILE A 115 7.97 -5.87 16.32
C ILE A 115 6.81 -6.85 16.59
N GLN A 116 6.88 -7.57 17.73
CA GLN A 116 5.81 -8.46 18.14
C GLN A 116 4.52 -7.71 18.46
N GLY A 117 4.61 -6.58 19.18
CA GLY A 117 3.46 -5.75 19.55
C GLY A 117 2.72 -5.20 18.33
N VAL A 118 3.45 -4.63 17.36
CA VAL A 118 2.83 -4.10 16.13
C VAL A 118 2.19 -5.22 15.31
N HIS A 119 2.81 -6.40 15.25
CA HIS A 119 2.25 -7.55 14.53
C HIS A 119 0.92 -8.04 15.15
N GLN A 120 0.88 -8.23 16.48
CA GLN A 120 -0.34 -8.67 17.16
C GLN A 120 -1.46 -7.62 17.06
N MET A 121 -1.11 -6.34 17.25
CA MET A 121 -2.09 -5.25 17.16
C MET A 121 -2.66 -5.13 15.74
N SER A 122 -1.83 -5.23 14.71
CA SER A 122 -2.27 -5.18 13.30
C SER A 122 -3.27 -6.30 12.99
N ARG A 123 -3.00 -7.53 13.48
CA ARG A 123 -3.91 -8.68 13.31
C ARG A 123 -5.24 -8.47 14.04
N LEU A 124 -5.23 -7.97 15.27
CA LEU A 124 -6.45 -7.66 16.01
C LEU A 124 -7.29 -6.61 15.29
N ARG A 125 -6.68 -5.54 14.80
CA ARG A 125 -7.38 -4.49 14.04
C ARG A 125 -8.01 -5.02 12.75
N ALA A 126 -7.27 -5.84 12.00
CA ALA A 126 -7.80 -6.49 10.80
C ALA A 126 -8.96 -7.45 11.12
N TYR A 127 -8.84 -8.24 12.19
CA TYR A 127 -9.91 -9.14 12.64
C TYR A 127 -11.18 -8.37 12.99
N THR A 128 -11.05 -7.27 13.75
CA THR A 128 -12.19 -6.41 14.12
C THR A 128 -12.81 -5.74 12.90
N ALA A 129 -12.01 -5.23 11.96
CA ALA A 129 -12.51 -4.64 10.72
C ALA A 129 -13.29 -5.64 9.85
N ASN A 130 -12.95 -6.93 9.94
CA ASN A 130 -13.67 -8.03 9.29
C ASN A 130 -14.89 -8.52 10.10
N GLY A 131 -15.37 -7.75 11.08
CA GLY A 131 -16.54 -8.09 11.91
C GLY A 131 -16.25 -8.99 13.11
N GLY A 132 -14.97 -9.28 13.38
CA GLY A 132 -14.56 -10.13 14.49
C GLY A 132 -14.75 -9.48 15.86
N ALA A 133 -15.40 -10.19 16.79
CA ALA A 133 -15.54 -9.78 18.18
C ALA A 133 -14.29 -10.17 18.98
N VAL A 134 -13.49 -9.16 19.38
CA VAL A 134 -12.22 -9.40 20.10
C VAL A 134 -12.45 -10.17 21.40
N TYR A 135 -13.53 -9.88 22.11
CA TYR A 135 -13.87 -10.56 23.36
C TYR A 135 -14.04 -12.08 23.17
N ASP A 136 -14.72 -12.50 22.09
CA ASP A 136 -14.94 -13.92 21.78
C ASP A 136 -13.63 -14.62 21.40
N LEU A 137 -12.75 -13.92 20.68
CA LEU A 137 -11.40 -14.39 20.38
C LEU A 137 -10.57 -14.61 21.65
N PHE A 138 -10.68 -13.72 22.64
CA PHE A 138 -10.01 -13.92 23.93
C PHE A 138 -10.63 -15.07 24.73
N LYS A 139 -11.96 -15.15 24.81
CA LYS A 139 -12.69 -16.20 25.53
C LYS A 139 -12.36 -17.59 24.99
N SER A 140 -12.36 -17.76 23.67
CA SER A 140 -11.97 -19.00 23.00
C SER A 140 -10.53 -19.41 23.30
N LYS A 141 -9.58 -18.46 23.29
CA LYS A 141 -8.18 -18.75 23.66
C LYS A 141 -8.02 -19.18 25.12
N ILE A 142 -8.70 -18.50 26.05
CA ILE A 142 -8.66 -18.86 27.48
C ILE A 142 -9.23 -20.28 27.68
N ASN A 143 -10.37 -20.56 27.06
CA ASN A 143 -10.99 -21.90 27.14
C ASN A 143 -10.09 -22.97 26.55
N TYR A 144 -9.44 -22.71 25.41
CA TYR A 144 -8.49 -23.63 24.79
C TYR A 144 -7.25 -23.87 25.68
N SER A 145 -6.66 -22.83 26.27
CA SER A 145 -5.53 -22.99 27.20
C SER A 145 -5.93 -23.75 28.48
N ASN A 146 -7.16 -23.57 28.95
CA ASN A 146 -7.68 -24.31 30.10
C ASN A 146 -7.92 -25.78 29.77
N GLN A 147 -8.27 -26.12 28.52
CA GLN A 147 -8.38 -27.51 28.05
C GLN A 147 -7.00 -28.19 27.94
N GLU A 148 -5.97 -27.51 27.44
CA GLU A 148 -4.59 -28.04 27.42
C GLU A 148 -4.03 -28.21 28.83
N ASN A 149 -4.31 -27.28 29.75
CA ASN A 149 -3.90 -27.38 31.16
C ASN A 149 -4.66 -28.47 31.94
N PHE A 150 -5.83 -28.91 31.47
CA PHE A 150 -6.56 -30.04 32.06
C PHE A 150 -5.99 -31.41 31.64
N CYS A 151 -5.08 -31.45 30.67
CA CYS A 151 -4.34 -32.64 30.24
C CYS A 151 -2.97 -32.74 30.94
N ILE A 152 -2.88 -32.43 32.23
CA ILE A 152 -1.81 -32.97 33.09
C ILE A 152 -2.47 -33.96 34.03
N SER A 153 -2.53 -35.21 33.57
CA SER A 153 -3.07 -36.36 34.30
C SER A 153 -2.48 -36.41 35.71
N LYS A 154 -3.37 -36.49 36.70
CA LYS A 154 -3.07 -36.92 38.08
C LYS A 154 -2.15 -38.14 38.03
N LYS A 155 -0.86 -37.98 38.30
CA LYS A 155 -0.08 -39.08 38.88
C LYS A 155 -0.54 -39.21 40.34
N VAL A 156 -1.63 -39.97 40.48
CA VAL A 156 -1.91 -40.94 41.54
C VAL A 156 -1.00 -40.78 42.77
N LEU A 157 -1.52 -40.10 43.80
CA LEU A 157 -1.15 -40.36 45.19
C LEU A 157 -1.74 -41.73 45.55
N ILE A 158 -0.91 -42.77 45.56
CA ILE A 158 -1.19 -44.00 46.30
C ILE A 158 0.02 -44.26 47.19
N GLN A 159 -0.25 -44.09 48.49
CA GLN A 159 0.36 -44.61 49.72
C GLN A 159 1.86 -44.90 49.74
#